data_AF-A0A535C4S8-F1
#
_entry.id   AF-A0A535C4S8-F1
#
_cell.length_a   1.000
_cell.length_b   1.000
_cell.length_c   1.000
_cell.angle_alpha   90.00
_cell.angle_beta   90.00
_cell.angle_gamma   90.00
#
_symmetry.space_group_name_H-M   'P 1'
#
loop_
_entity.id
_entity.type
_entity.pdbx_description
1 polymer ?
#
loop_
_entity_poly.entity_id
_entity_poly.type
_entity_poly.pdbx_seq_one_letter_code
_entity_poly.pdbx_strand_id
1 'polypeptide(L)'
;VFLRRTLKKQLEILSEATRVLEETISNEKIVKAFTREDYEIQRYDTLARQQFGMVRRRAWIMGGANALSILLGLGGVAIFLWFVGNAVVNGSLTIGNLAMTVIYIFILAQPFTSASNQYSQFQMALGAAERIFVLLDQTVEIKDVPGARPLPEVQGHLRFEQVDFSYDGQRQVLHGVSFEARAGEVVALVGPSGAGKTTIANLIPRFFDIQLGRITLDGFDISQVQIKSLREQIGIVLQEPVLFSATIRENIAYGKLGATPEEINAVARAANADEFIEKLPQRYETLVGERGVKLSVGQRQRIAIARALLRNPRILILDEATSSLDNESERLVQDALERLMQSRTTIVIAHRLSTIQNADTILVLEQGRVIEQGTHEELLALQERYYRLYTSIQNEVEAM
;
A
#
# COMPACT_ATOMS: atom_id res chain seq x y z
N VAL A 1 15.55 -13.44 31.15
CA VAL A 1 16.36 -13.10 29.95
C VAL A 1 16.53 -14.27 28.98
N PHE A 2 16.96 -15.45 29.43
CA PHE A 2 17.15 -16.64 28.57
C PHE A 2 15.88 -17.07 27.82
N LEU A 3 14.74 -17.24 28.52
CA LEU A 3 13.45 -17.59 27.90
C LEU A 3 12.99 -16.58 26.85
N ARG A 4 13.17 -15.28 27.09
CA ARG A 4 12.84 -14.22 26.11
C ARG A 4 13.70 -14.31 24.85
N ARG A 5 15.01 -14.57 24.98
CA ARG A 5 15.91 -14.77 23.82
C ARG A 5 15.52 -16.02 23.03
N THR A 6 15.19 -17.12 23.70
CA THR A 6 14.74 -18.36 23.03
C THR A 6 13.40 -18.16 22.33
N LEU A 7 12.46 -17.44 22.95
CA LEU A 7 11.17 -17.07 22.33
C LEU A 7 11.37 -16.21 21.08
N LYS A 8 12.21 -15.18 21.15
CA LYS A 8 12.52 -14.32 19.99
C LYS A 8 13.12 -15.14 18.85
N LYS A 9 14.10 -15.98 19.13
CA LYS A 9 14.73 -16.86 18.13
C LYS A 9 13.75 -17.89 17.55
N GLN A 10 12.80 -18.40 18.35
CA GLN A 10 11.71 -19.26 17.87
C GLN A 10 10.79 -18.52 16.90
N LEU A 11 10.41 -17.28 17.22
CA LEU A 11 9.58 -16.45 16.35
C LEU A 11 10.30 -16.06 15.06
N GLU A 12 11.60 -15.76 15.11
CA GLU A 12 12.42 -15.48 13.92
C GLU A 12 12.46 -16.67 12.97
N ILE A 13 12.72 -17.89 13.48
CA ILE A 13 12.76 -19.11 12.64
C ILE A 13 11.39 -19.47 12.10
N LEU A 14 10.31 -19.26 12.88
CA LEU A 14 8.95 -19.43 12.38
C LEU A 14 8.64 -18.43 11.26
N SER A 15 8.98 -17.16 11.46
CA SER A 15 8.79 -16.12 10.45
C SER A 15 9.56 -16.44 9.16
N GLU A 16 10.79 -16.94 9.28
CA GLU A 16 11.58 -17.35 8.13
C GLU A 16 10.96 -18.56 7.41
N ALA A 17 10.50 -19.57 8.15
CA ALA A 17 9.82 -20.73 7.58
C ALA A 17 8.53 -20.35 6.85
N THR A 18 7.74 -19.44 7.43
CA THR A 18 6.54 -18.89 6.79
C THR A 18 6.89 -18.12 5.53
N ARG A 19 7.96 -17.30 5.56
CA ARG A 19 8.43 -16.55 4.39
C ARG A 19 8.85 -17.48 3.25
N VAL A 20 9.62 -18.54 3.55
CA VAL A 20 10.00 -19.54 2.53
C VAL A 20 8.76 -20.19 1.93
N LEU A 21 7.81 -20.59 2.76
CA LEU A 21 6.58 -21.24 2.30
C LEU A 21 5.74 -20.31 1.40
N GLU A 22 5.59 -19.05 1.79
CA GLU A 22 4.90 -18.03 1.01
C GLU A 22 5.62 -17.78 -0.33
N GLU A 23 6.95 -17.60 -0.30
CA GLU A 23 7.79 -17.44 -1.50
C GLU A 23 7.67 -18.63 -2.46
N THR A 24 7.73 -19.87 -1.96
CA THR A 24 7.61 -21.09 -2.76
C THR A 24 6.22 -21.22 -3.40
N ILE A 25 5.14 -20.93 -2.65
CA ILE A 25 3.76 -21.03 -3.15
C ILE A 25 3.47 -19.91 -4.16
N SER A 26 3.85 -18.66 -3.85
CA SER A 26 3.69 -17.53 -4.77
C SER A 26 4.44 -17.75 -6.08
N ASN A 27 5.55 -18.49 -6.06
CA ASN A 27 6.38 -18.79 -7.23
C ASN A 27 6.31 -20.25 -7.69
N GLU A 28 5.20 -20.95 -7.43
CA GLU A 28 5.09 -22.40 -7.70
C GLU A 28 5.46 -22.79 -9.14
N LYS A 29 5.11 -21.95 -10.12
CA LYS A 29 5.38 -22.19 -11.54
C LYS A 29 6.88 -22.20 -11.82
N ILE A 30 7.65 -21.33 -11.16
CA ILE A 30 9.11 -21.27 -11.32
C ILE A 30 9.74 -22.52 -10.70
N VAL A 31 9.32 -22.87 -9.48
CA VAL A 31 9.83 -24.06 -8.79
C VAL A 31 9.59 -25.32 -9.64
N LYS A 32 8.39 -25.45 -10.23
CA LYS A 32 8.05 -26.54 -11.15
C LYS A 32 8.82 -26.49 -12.47
N ALA A 33 8.92 -25.33 -13.10
CA ALA A 33 9.61 -25.16 -14.38
C ALA A 33 11.11 -25.50 -14.29
N PHE A 34 11.74 -25.21 -13.16
CA PHE A 34 13.14 -25.53 -12.90
C PHE A 34 13.36 -26.84 -12.14
N THR A 35 12.30 -27.60 -11.86
CA THR A 35 12.33 -28.90 -11.16
C THR A 35 13.09 -28.82 -9.82
N ARG A 36 12.76 -27.79 -9.02
CA ARG A 36 13.40 -27.49 -7.72
C ARG A 36 12.54 -27.82 -6.51
N GLU A 37 11.52 -28.67 -6.66
CA GLU A 37 10.63 -29.04 -5.56
C GLU A 37 11.40 -29.62 -4.36
N ASP A 38 12.30 -30.58 -4.60
CA ASP A 38 13.08 -31.21 -3.53
C ASP A 38 13.99 -30.22 -2.80
N TYR A 39 14.52 -29.22 -3.52
CA TYR A 39 15.35 -28.17 -2.94
C TYR A 39 14.54 -27.29 -1.98
N GLU A 40 13.36 -26.82 -2.40
CA GLU A 40 12.49 -26.00 -1.53
C GLU A 40 11.93 -26.82 -0.35
N ILE A 41 11.61 -28.10 -0.55
CA ILE A 41 11.21 -29.00 0.53
C ILE A 41 12.33 -29.15 1.56
N GLN A 42 13.58 -29.35 1.12
CA GLN A 42 14.73 -29.45 2.04
C GLN A 42 15.02 -28.14 2.77
N ARG A 43 14.89 -27.01 2.09
CA ARG A 43 15.03 -25.67 2.69
C ARG A 43 14.00 -25.46 3.81
N TYR A 44 12.74 -25.79 3.57
CA TYR A 44 11.69 -25.74 4.59
C TYR A 44 11.91 -26.77 5.72
N ASP A 45 12.23 -28.03 5.39
CA ASP A 45 12.48 -29.09 6.37
C ASP A 45 13.63 -28.73 7.33
N THR A 46 14.68 -28.08 6.81
CA THR A 46 15.78 -27.59 7.64
C THR A 46 15.30 -26.60 8.70
N LEU A 47 14.46 -25.63 8.32
CA LEU A 47 13.89 -24.65 9.24
C LEU A 47 12.89 -25.31 10.21
N ALA A 48 12.05 -26.22 9.72
CA ALA A 48 11.08 -26.95 10.52
C ALA A 48 11.77 -27.81 11.59
N ARG A 49 12.85 -28.51 11.25
CA ARG A 49 13.65 -29.29 12.21
C ARG A 49 14.34 -28.41 13.23
N GLN A 50 14.87 -27.25 12.83
CA GLN A 50 15.44 -26.29 13.76
C GLN A 50 14.39 -25.77 14.75
N GLN A 51 13.20 -25.41 14.26
CA GLN A 51 12.07 -25.01 15.09
C GLN A 51 11.67 -26.13 16.06
N PHE A 52 11.50 -27.35 15.55
CA PHE A 52 11.14 -28.51 16.36
C PHE A 52 12.18 -28.78 17.45
N GLY A 53 13.47 -28.72 17.14
CA GLY A 53 14.56 -28.88 18.10
C GLY A 53 14.50 -27.85 19.24
N MET A 54 14.22 -26.59 18.92
CA MET A 54 14.06 -25.53 19.91
C MET A 54 12.80 -25.70 20.76
N VAL A 55 11.66 -26.05 20.14
CA VAL A 55 10.40 -26.30 20.85
C VAL A 55 10.57 -27.49 21.80
N ARG A 56 11.19 -28.57 21.35
CA ARG A 56 11.49 -29.75 22.17
C ARG A 56 12.38 -29.41 23.36
N ARG A 57 13.48 -28.67 23.14
CA ARG A 57 14.37 -28.24 24.24
C ARG A 57 13.62 -27.39 25.26
N ARG A 58 12.77 -26.47 24.80
CA ARG A 58 11.91 -25.66 25.68
C ARG A 58 10.89 -26.51 26.44
N ALA A 59 10.25 -27.47 25.79
CA ALA A 59 9.30 -28.38 26.42
C ALA A 59 9.95 -29.19 27.54
N TRP A 60 11.17 -29.69 27.33
CA TRP A 60 11.93 -30.37 28.40
C TRP A 60 12.27 -29.44 29.57
N ILE A 61 12.74 -28.22 29.29
CA ILE A 61 13.06 -27.24 30.34
C ILE A 61 11.80 -26.86 31.14
N MET A 62 10.69 -26.55 30.45
CA MET A 62 9.44 -26.17 31.10
C MET A 62 8.79 -27.35 31.82
N GLY A 63 8.83 -28.54 31.24
CA GLY A 63 8.34 -29.78 31.85
C GLY A 63 9.10 -30.13 33.11
N GLY A 64 10.44 -30.07 33.06
CA GLY A 64 11.30 -30.27 34.24
C GLY A 64 11.06 -29.22 35.33
N ALA A 65 10.94 -27.94 34.95
CA ALA A 65 10.62 -26.86 35.89
C ALA A 65 9.24 -27.04 36.53
N ASN A 66 8.24 -27.48 35.76
CA ASN A 66 6.89 -27.75 36.27
C ASN A 66 6.88 -28.97 37.21
N ALA A 67 7.54 -30.07 36.82
CA ALA A 67 7.66 -31.26 37.66
C ALA A 67 8.36 -30.94 38.99
N LEU A 68 9.46 -30.18 38.96
CA LEU A 68 10.14 -29.73 40.16
C LEU A 68 9.24 -28.83 41.02
N SER A 69 8.47 -27.93 40.40
CA SER A 69 7.52 -27.06 41.11
C SER A 69 6.42 -27.86 41.81
N ILE A 70 5.87 -28.90 41.16
CA ILE A 70 4.87 -29.79 41.74
C ILE A 70 5.47 -30.60 42.90
N LEU A 71 6.67 -31.16 42.73
CA LEU A 71 7.36 -31.91 43.79
C LEU A 71 7.63 -31.05 45.03
N LEU A 72 8.11 -29.82 44.83
CA LEU A 72 8.32 -28.87 45.92
C LEU A 72 6.99 -28.47 46.59
N GLY A 73 5.92 -28.29 45.81
CA GLY A 73 4.59 -28.00 46.33
C GLY A 73 4.02 -29.13 47.19
N LEU A 74 4.07 -30.38 46.71
CA LEU A 74 3.63 -31.56 47.46
C LEU A 74 4.50 -31.80 48.70
N GLY A 75 5.81 -31.62 48.58
CA GLY A 75 6.74 -31.69 49.72
C GLY A 75 6.42 -30.64 50.78
N GLY A 76 6.14 -29.40 50.37
CA GLY A 76 5.69 -28.34 51.27
C GLY A 76 4.39 -28.70 52.00
N VAL A 77 3.39 -29.24 51.30
CA VAL A 77 2.14 -29.72 51.92
C VAL A 77 2.39 -30.86 52.90
N ALA A 78 3.26 -31.81 52.58
CA ALA A 78 3.59 -32.92 53.47
C ALA A 78 4.27 -32.45 54.77
N ILE A 79 5.26 -31.54 54.66
CA ILE A 79 5.94 -30.93 55.82
C ILE A 79 4.94 -30.14 56.66
N PHE A 80 4.07 -29.37 56.01
CA PHE A 80 3.03 -28.59 56.68
C PHE A 80 2.07 -29.49 57.45
N LEU A 81 1.54 -30.55 56.83
CA LEU A 81 0.64 -31.51 57.49
C LEU A 81 1.31 -32.23 58.65
N TRP A 82 2.60 -32.56 58.54
CA TRP A 82 3.36 -33.15 59.63
C TRP A 82 3.48 -32.19 60.84
N PHE A 83 3.81 -30.92 60.60
CA PHE A 83 3.94 -29.94 61.67
C PHE A 83 2.61 -29.62 62.36
N VAL A 84 1.55 -29.35 61.58
CA VAL A 84 0.23 -29.03 62.12
C VAL A 84 -0.43 -30.26 62.74
N GLY A 85 -0.22 -31.46 62.16
CA GLY A 85 -0.68 -32.73 62.74
C GLY A 85 -0.08 -32.98 64.12
N ASN A 86 1.23 -32.78 64.29
CA ASN A 86 1.87 -32.88 65.60
C ASN A 86 1.34 -31.84 66.60
N ALA A 87 1.04 -30.62 66.15
CA ALA A 87 0.45 -29.59 67.01
C ALA A 87 -0.97 -29.94 67.49
N VAL A 88 -1.78 -30.62 66.67
CA VAL A 88 -3.10 -31.15 67.05
C VAL A 88 -2.95 -32.30 68.06
N VAL A 89 -2.03 -33.24 67.82
CA VAL A 89 -1.76 -34.36 68.75
C VAL A 89 -1.32 -33.85 70.13
N ASN A 90 -0.53 -32.77 70.17
CA ASN A 90 -0.09 -32.14 71.42
C ASN A 90 -1.16 -31.24 72.07
N GLY A 91 -2.39 -31.20 71.54
CA GLY A 91 -3.52 -30.45 72.11
C GLY A 91 -3.49 -28.94 71.89
N SER A 92 -2.51 -28.42 71.14
CA SER A 92 -2.34 -26.98 70.90
C SER A 92 -3.24 -26.41 69.81
N LEU A 93 -3.87 -27.27 69.00
CA LEU A 93 -4.76 -26.90 67.90
C LEU A 93 -5.97 -27.85 67.81
N THR A 94 -7.13 -27.31 67.43
CA THR A 94 -8.33 -28.12 67.17
C THR A 94 -8.33 -28.69 65.76
N ILE A 95 -8.99 -29.83 65.55
CA ILE A 95 -9.17 -30.45 64.23
C ILE A 95 -9.90 -29.51 63.25
N GLY A 96 -10.86 -28.72 63.75
CA GLY A 96 -11.56 -27.72 62.95
C GLY A 96 -10.62 -26.62 62.41
N ASN A 97 -9.68 -26.14 63.24
CA ASN A 97 -8.68 -25.17 62.82
C ASN A 97 -7.69 -25.75 61.81
N LEU A 98 -7.34 -27.04 61.93
CA LEU A 98 -6.52 -27.73 60.92
C LEU A 98 -7.24 -27.79 59.56
N ALA A 99 -8.51 -28.18 59.54
CA ALA A 99 -9.30 -28.25 58.32
C ALA A 99 -9.42 -26.86 57.65
N MET A 100 -9.71 -25.82 58.42
CA MET A 100 -9.77 -24.44 57.91
C MET A 100 -8.43 -23.97 57.33
N THR A 101 -7.31 -24.26 58.01
CA THR A 101 -5.98 -23.84 57.55
C THR A 101 -5.59 -24.52 56.23
N VAL A 102 -5.88 -25.81 56.08
CA VAL A 102 -5.64 -26.54 54.82
C VAL A 102 -6.47 -25.95 53.67
N ILE A 103 -7.75 -25.67 53.90
CA ILE A 103 -8.63 -25.04 52.91
C ILE A 103 -8.08 -23.67 52.50
N TYR A 104 -7.64 -22.84 53.46
CA TYR A 104 -7.08 -21.53 53.16
C TYR A 104 -5.78 -21.58 52.36
N ILE A 105 -4.91 -22.56 52.58
CA ILE A 105 -3.69 -22.74 51.78
C ILE A 105 -4.01 -23.01 50.31
N PHE A 106 -4.99 -23.88 50.03
CA PHE A 106 -5.40 -24.17 48.66
C PHE A 106 -6.06 -22.95 47.98
N ILE A 107 -6.90 -22.22 48.73
CA ILE A 107 -7.52 -20.98 48.22
C ILE A 107 -6.45 -19.92 47.93
N LEU A 108 -5.43 -19.77 48.78
CA LEU A 108 -4.37 -18.77 48.59
C LEU A 108 -3.36 -19.15 47.50
N ALA A 109 -3.11 -20.43 47.26
CA ALA A 109 -2.16 -20.88 46.23
C ALA A 109 -2.57 -20.47 44.80
N GLN A 110 -3.87 -20.51 44.48
CA GLN A 110 -4.41 -20.22 43.15
C GLN A 110 -4.17 -18.76 42.67
N PRO A 111 -4.48 -17.74 43.48
CA PRO A 111 -4.16 -16.35 43.17
C PRO A 111 -2.67 -16.11 42.90
N PHE A 112 -1.77 -16.74 43.66
CA PHE A 112 -0.32 -16.59 43.46
C PHE A 112 0.13 -17.12 42.09
N THR A 113 -0.33 -18.30 41.69
CA THR A 113 -0.04 -18.83 40.34
C THR A 113 -0.67 -17.99 39.24
N SER A 114 -1.89 -17.49 39.47
CA SER A 114 -2.60 -16.64 38.52
C SER A 114 -1.95 -15.27 38.34
N ALA A 115 -1.38 -14.69 39.39
CA ALA A 115 -0.67 -13.41 39.33
C ALA A 115 0.58 -13.49 38.43
N SER A 116 1.33 -14.60 38.49
CA SER A 116 2.50 -14.82 37.62
C SER A 116 2.12 -14.90 36.13
N ASN A 117 1.04 -15.59 35.80
CA ASN A 117 0.55 -15.67 34.42
C ASN A 117 0.04 -14.32 33.92
N GLN A 118 -0.68 -13.57 34.75
CA GLN A 118 -1.12 -12.20 34.44
C GLN A 118 0.06 -11.27 34.17
N TYR A 119 1.15 -11.37 34.93
CA TYR A 119 2.35 -10.56 34.68
C TYR A 119 2.93 -10.80 33.28
N SER A 120 2.98 -12.05 32.81
CA SER A 120 3.44 -12.36 31.45
C SER A 120 2.51 -11.78 30.38
N GLN A 121 1.19 -11.87 30.57
CA GLN A 121 0.22 -11.29 29.65
C GLN A 121 0.32 -9.76 29.61
N PHE A 122 0.47 -9.13 30.78
CA PHE A 122 0.66 -7.69 30.90
C PHE A 122 1.89 -7.20 30.13
N GLN A 123 3.00 -7.94 30.20
CA GLN A 123 4.21 -7.62 29.43
C GLN A 123 3.99 -7.73 27.91
N MET A 124 3.22 -8.71 27.43
CA MET A 124 2.87 -8.82 26.01
C MET A 124 1.94 -7.67 25.58
N ALA A 125 0.97 -7.32 26.42
CA ALA A 125 0.05 -6.21 26.18
C ALA A 125 0.81 -4.88 26.10
N LEU A 126 1.76 -4.63 27.00
CA LEU A 126 2.62 -3.44 26.96
C LEU A 126 3.40 -3.35 25.64
N GLY A 127 4.02 -4.44 25.19
CA GLY A 127 4.75 -4.44 23.92
C GLY A 127 3.85 -4.28 22.69
N ALA A 128 2.58 -4.70 22.76
CA ALA A 128 1.61 -4.45 21.70
C ALA A 128 1.11 -3.00 21.72
N ALA A 129 0.84 -2.47 22.91
CA ALA A 129 0.42 -1.09 23.12
C ALA A 129 1.48 -0.11 22.60
N GLU A 130 2.77 -0.34 22.87
CA GLU A 130 3.87 0.49 22.36
C GLU A 130 3.82 0.64 20.82
N ARG A 131 3.62 -0.45 20.08
CA ARG A 131 3.49 -0.40 18.61
C ARG A 131 2.27 0.39 18.14
N ILE A 132 1.15 0.27 18.86
CA ILE A 132 -0.07 1.02 18.56
C ILE A 132 0.15 2.51 18.83
N PHE A 133 0.75 2.86 19.97
CA PHE A 133 1.02 4.26 20.32
C PHE A 133 2.02 4.90 19.36
N VAL A 134 3.06 4.19 18.92
CA VAL A 134 3.97 4.67 17.87
C VAL A 134 3.21 5.05 16.59
N LEU A 135 2.18 4.28 16.22
CA LEU A 135 1.35 4.59 15.04
C LEU A 135 0.39 5.77 15.30
N LEU A 136 -0.22 5.82 16.48
CA LEU A 136 -1.14 6.90 16.87
C LEU A 136 -0.43 8.25 17.05
N ASP A 137 0.83 8.22 17.48
CA ASP A 137 1.66 9.39 17.70
C ASP A 137 2.34 9.90 16.41
N GLN A 138 2.18 9.18 15.28
CA GLN A 138 2.68 9.68 14.00
C GLN A 138 1.96 10.95 13.58
N THR A 139 2.74 11.99 13.28
CA THR A 139 2.22 13.26 12.80
C THR A 139 1.86 13.15 11.32
N VAL A 140 0.67 13.62 10.95
CA VAL A 140 0.30 13.81 9.54
C VAL A 140 1.17 14.92 8.94
N GLU A 141 2.02 14.56 7.97
CA GLU A 141 2.96 15.48 7.33
C GLU A 141 2.23 16.53 6.47
N ILE A 142 1.27 16.08 5.64
CA ILE A 142 0.54 16.94 4.71
C ILE A 142 -0.80 17.35 5.29
N LYS A 143 -0.91 18.63 5.66
CA LYS A 143 -2.12 19.23 6.25
C LYS A 143 -2.41 20.60 5.64
N ASP A 144 -3.68 20.99 5.71
CA ASP A 144 -4.11 22.33 5.37
C ASP A 144 -3.39 23.35 6.26
N VAL A 145 -2.91 24.44 5.66
CA VAL A 145 -2.36 25.56 6.42
C VAL A 145 -3.47 26.25 7.22
N PRO A 146 -3.19 26.84 8.40
CA PRO A 146 -4.19 27.59 9.14
C PRO A 146 -4.81 28.70 8.28
N GLY A 147 -6.14 28.66 8.12
CA GLY A 147 -6.88 29.62 7.28
C GLY A 147 -6.97 29.26 5.80
N ALA A 148 -6.53 28.06 5.39
CA ALA A 148 -6.70 27.56 4.03
C ALA A 148 -8.18 27.62 3.60
N ARG A 149 -8.42 28.25 2.45
CA ARG A 149 -9.76 28.37 1.87
C ARG A 149 -9.99 27.28 0.83
N PRO A 150 -11.25 26.88 0.60
CA PRO A 150 -11.57 26.05 -0.55
C PRO A 150 -11.09 26.73 -1.84
N LEU A 151 -10.51 25.94 -2.74
CA LEU A 151 -10.17 26.37 -4.08
C LEU A 151 -11.46 26.80 -4.79
N PRO A 152 -11.50 28.00 -5.43
CA PRO A 152 -12.65 28.43 -6.19
C PRO A 152 -12.79 27.61 -7.49
N GLU A 153 -13.80 27.93 -8.29
CA GLU A 153 -13.91 27.34 -9.62
C GLU A 153 -12.68 27.73 -10.47
N VAL A 154 -12.05 26.71 -11.06
CA VAL A 154 -10.83 26.86 -11.89
C VAL A 154 -11.07 26.32 -13.29
N GLN A 155 -10.35 26.91 -14.26
CA GLN A 155 -10.29 26.53 -15.66
C GLN A 155 -9.26 25.44 -15.92
N GLY A 156 -8.20 25.34 -15.09
CA GLY A 156 -7.21 24.28 -15.17
C GLY A 156 -5.82 24.73 -15.65
N HIS A 157 -5.48 26.01 -15.55
CA HIS A 157 -4.14 26.49 -15.84
C HIS A 157 -3.17 26.11 -14.72
N LEU A 158 -2.29 25.15 -14.98
CA LEU A 158 -1.32 24.63 -14.02
C LEU A 158 0.06 25.23 -14.31
N ARG A 159 0.76 25.71 -13.28
CA ARG A 159 2.09 26.30 -13.43
C ARG A 159 3.05 25.81 -12.36
N PHE A 160 4.23 25.40 -12.79
CA PHE A 160 5.38 25.09 -11.95
C PHE A 160 6.38 26.24 -12.07
N GLU A 161 6.84 26.76 -10.94
CA GLU A 161 7.80 27.86 -10.91
C GLU A 161 8.99 27.53 -10.01
N GLN A 162 10.13 27.22 -10.62
CA GLN A 162 11.41 26.95 -9.96
C GLN A 162 11.28 25.90 -8.85
N VAL A 163 10.59 24.80 -9.15
CA VAL A 163 10.26 23.76 -8.15
C VAL A 163 11.47 22.87 -7.91
N ASP A 164 11.89 22.82 -6.65
CA ASP A 164 12.84 21.83 -6.13
C ASP A 164 12.13 20.85 -5.20
N PHE A 165 12.43 19.56 -5.37
CA PHE A 165 11.80 18.51 -4.58
C PHE A 165 12.75 17.41 -4.11
N SER A 166 12.55 16.91 -2.89
CA SER A 166 13.16 15.69 -2.34
C SER A 166 12.19 14.91 -1.45
N TYR A 167 12.23 13.57 -1.47
CA TYR A 167 11.32 12.74 -0.67
C TYR A 167 11.70 12.67 0.81
N ASP A 168 13.00 12.64 1.11
CA ASP A 168 13.56 12.41 2.44
C ASP A 168 14.44 13.58 2.94
N GLY A 169 14.47 14.69 2.18
CA GLY A 169 15.35 15.83 2.47
C GLY A 169 16.82 15.59 2.13
N GLN A 170 17.22 14.38 1.73
CA GLN A 170 18.63 14.04 1.47
C GLN A 170 18.94 14.03 -0.01
N ARG A 171 18.10 13.38 -0.81
CA ARG A 171 18.31 13.28 -2.26
C ARG A 171 17.28 14.11 -3.01
N GLN A 172 17.75 15.21 -3.57
CA GLN A 172 16.97 16.03 -4.47
C GLN A 172 16.65 15.25 -5.75
N VAL A 173 15.37 15.28 -6.14
CA VAL A 173 14.79 14.57 -7.28
C VAL A 173 14.41 15.55 -8.39
N LEU A 174 13.90 16.73 -8.05
CA LEU A 174 13.60 17.81 -9.01
C LEU A 174 14.47 19.03 -8.72
N HIS A 175 14.97 19.67 -9.77
CA HIS A 175 15.90 20.79 -9.71
C HIS A 175 15.37 21.97 -10.55
N GLY A 176 14.82 22.99 -9.89
CA GLY A 176 14.36 24.22 -10.52
C GLY A 176 13.36 24.03 -11.66
N VAL A 177 12.45 23.06 -11.55
CA VAL A 177 11.49 22.73 -12.63
C VAL A 177 10.50 23.88 -12.83
N SER A 178 10.42 24.37 -14.07
CA SER A 178 9.50 25.44 -14.48
C SER A 178 8.80 25.06 -15.78
N PHE A 179 7.46 25.10 -15.79
CA PHE A 179 6.65 24.97 -17.00
C PHE A 179 5.22 25.47 -16.73
N GLU A 180 4.44 25.66 -17.80
CA GLU A 180 3.00 25.95 -17.73
C GLU A 180 2.23 24.92 -18.57
N ALA A 181 1.02 24.59 -18.13
CA ALA A 181 0.02 23.83 -18.87
C ALA A 181 -1.26 24.65 -18.88
N ARG A 182 -1.65 25.15 -20.05
CA ARG A 182 -2.84 26.00 -20.23
C ARG A 182 -4.11 25.18 -20.06
N ALA A 183 -5.21 25.87 -19.76
CA ALA A 183 -6.51 25.22 -19.59
C ALA A 183 -6.87 24.41 -20.84
N GLY A 184 -7.07 23.09 -20.67
CA GLY A 184 -7.41 22.17 -21.75
C GLY A 184 -6.21 21.61 -22.53
N GLU A 185 -4.99 22.02 -22.21
CA GLU A 185 -3.76 21.58 -22.89
C GLU A 185 -3.31 20.19 -22.43
N VAL A 186 -2.78 19.40 -23.36
CA VAL A 186 -2.14 18.12 -23.09
C VAL A 186 -0.62 18.31 -23.04
N VAL A 187 -0.04 18.09 -21.86
CA VAL A 187 1.40 18.15 -21.62
C VAL A 187 1.96 16.75 -21.39
N ALA A 188 2.86 16.30 -22.28
CA ALA A 188 3.53 15.02 -22.19
C ALA A 188 4.87 15.11 -21.46
N LEU A 189 5.07 14.29 -20.44
CA LEU A 189 6.33 14.12 -19.71
C LEU A 189 7.10 12.95 -20.32
N VAL A 190 8.26 13.23 -20.93
CA VAL A 190 9.10 12.23 -21.60
C VAL A 190 10.49 12.22 -20.97
N GLY A 191 11.13 11.05 -20.88
CA GLY A 191 12.48 10.92 -20.34
C GLY A 191 12.76 9.54 -19.76
N PRO A 192 14.01 9.24 -19.36
CA PRO A 192 14.37 7.94 -18.80
C PRO A 192 13.67 7.67 -17.45
N SER A 193 13.68 6.40 -17.03
CA SER A 193 13.23 6.01 -15.68
C SER A 193 14.04 6.74 -14.61
N GLY A 194 13.36 7.24 -13.58
CA GLY A 194 13.98 8.03 -12.52
C GLY A 194 14.25 9.50 -12.86
N ALA A 195 13.83 10.01 -14.03
CA ALA A 195 14.01 11.42 -14.40
C ALA A 195 13.12 12.42 -13.63
N GLY A 196 12.15 11.95 -12.83
CA GLY A 196 11.24 12.81 -12.05
C GLY A 196 9.82 12.95 -12.59
N LYS A 197 9.44 12.22 -13.66
CA LYS A 197 8.08 12.27 -14.27
C LYS A 197 6.95 11.98 -13.26
N THR A 198 7.03 10.83 -12.59
CA THR A 198 6.07 10.43 -11.54
C THR A 198 6.09 11.35 -10.34
N THR A 199 7.25 11.96 -10.05
CA THR A 199 7.36 12.97 -8.99
C THR A 199 6.57 14.23 -9.33
N ILE A 200 6.70 14.76 -10.55
CA ILE A 200 5.87 15.90 -11.01
C ILE A 200 4.38 15.57 -10.90
N ALA A 201 3.97 14.40 -11.39
CA ALA A 201 2.59 13.93 -11.29
C ALA A 201 2.08 13.86 -9.83
N ASN A 202 2.91 13.39 -8.89
CA ASN A 202 2.54 13.29 -7.48
C ASN A 202 2.51 14.62 -6.72
N LEU A 203 3.19 15.65 -7.21
CA LEU A 203 3.19 16.99 -6.60
C LEU A 203 1.90 17.77 -6.91
N ILE A 204 1.27 17.53 -8.06
CA ILE A 204 0.02 18.20 -8.47
C ILE A 204 -1.14 17.97 -7.47
N PRO A 205 -1.46 16.74 -7.03
CA PRO A 205 -2.47 16.49 -5.99
C PRO A 205 -1.97 16.78 -4.58
N ARG A 206 -0.75 17.34 -4.45
CA ARG A 206 -0.08 17.62 -3.19
C ARG A 206 -0.02 16.38 -2.30
N PHE A 207 0.52 15.28 -2.82
CA PHE A 207 0.89 14.12 -1.99
C PHE A 207 2.17 14.39 -1.19
N PHE A 208 2.99 15.32 -1.65
CA PHE A 208 4.18 15.80 -0.99
C PHE A 208 4.22 17.33 -1.08
N ASP A 209 4.81 17.98 -0.08
CA ASP A 209 5.12 19.42 -0.13
C ASP A 209 6.50 19.64 -0.77
N ILE A 210 6.64 20.73 -1.52
CA ILE A 210 7.89 21.12 -2.18
C ILE A 210 8.82 21.85 -1.21
N GLN A 211 10.13 21.80 -1.46
CA GLN A 211 11.14 22.50 -0.66
C GLN A 211 11.36 23.94 -1.11
N LEU A 212 11.37 24.19 -2.43
CA LEU A 212 11.52 25.52 -3.02
C LEU A 212 10.63 25.65 -4.27
N GLY A 213 10.34 26.91 -4.63
CA GLY A 213 9.47 27.25 -5.74
C GLY A 213 7.99 27.31 -5.34
N ARG A 214 7.11 27.29 -6.34
CA ARG A 214 5.66 27.19 -6.13
C ARG A 214 4.97 26.46 -7.26
N ILE A 215 3.86 25.82 -6.93
CA ILE A 215 2.94 25.22 -7.90
C ILE A 215 1.60 25.93 -7.75
N THR A 216 1.08 26.46 -8.86
CA THR A 216 -0.19 27.20 -8.85
C THR A 216 -1.20 26.59 -9.81
N LEU A 217 -2.47 26.61 -9.42
CA LEU A 217 -3.61 26.26 -10.26
C LEU A 217 -4.47 27.52 -10.41
N ASP A 218 -4.60 28.04 -11.63
CA ASP A 218 -5.23 29.33 -11.96
C ASP A 218 -4.68 30.50 -11.13
N GLY A 219 -3.38 30.45 -10.81
CA GLY A 219 -2.70 31.45 -9.97
C GLY A 219 -2.87 31.25 -8.47
N PHE A 220 -3.71 30.30 -8.02
CA PHE A 220 -3.80 29.92 -6.61
C PHE A 220 -2.69 28.93 -6.25
N ASP A 221 -1.86 29.28 -5.28
CA ASP A 221 -0.84 28.37 -4.75
C ASP A 221 -1.49 27.16 -4.08
N ILE A 222 -1.16 25.96 -4.56
CA ILE A 222 -1.77 24.71 -4.08
C ILE A 222 -1.42 24.42 -2.61
N SER A 223 -0.35 25.02 -2.07
CA SER A 223 0.02 24.91 -0.66
C SER A 223 -0.91 25.70 0.27
N GLN A 224 -1.61 26.70 -0.26
CA GLN A 224 -2.43 27.66 0.51
C GLN A 224 -3.94 27.35 0.47
N VAL A 225 -4.36 26.37 -0.31
CA VAL A 225 -5.77 25.96 -0.45
C VAL A 225 -6.05 24.67 0.31
N GLN A 226 -7.34 24.41 0.57
CA GLN A 226 -7.75 23.14 1.19
C GLN A 226 -7.45 21.97 0.26
N ILE A 227 -6.70 20.98 0.76
CA ILE A 227 -6.28 19.78 0.02
C ILE A 227 -7.50 19.05 -0.57
N LYS A 228 -8.60 18.98 0.18
CA LYS A 228 -9.84 18.35 -0.28
C LYS A 228 -10.35 19.01 -1.56
N SER A 229 -10.47 20.34 -1.57
CA SER A 229 -10.96 21.11 -2.72
C SER A 229 -10.01 21.05 -3.93
N LEU A 230 -8.70 20.97 -3.69
CA LEU A 230 -7.70 20.76 -4.73
C LEU A 230 -7.88 19.39 -5.40
N ARG A 231 -7.95 18.32 -4.60
CA ARG A 231 -8.14 16.94 -5.09
C ARG A 231 -9.54 16.68 -5.65
N GLU A 232 -10.49 17.62 -5.46
CA GLU A 232 -11.76 17.66 -6.18
C GLU A 232 -11.62 18.05 -7.65
N GLN A 233 -10.59 18.83 -7.98
CA GLN A 233 -10.33 19.25 -9.35
C GLN A 233 -9.42 18.29 -10.13
N ILE A 234 -8.94 17.20 -9.49
CA ILE A 234 -7.91 16.31 -10.06
C ILE A 234 -8.46 14.89 -10.23
N GLY A 235 -8.22 14.29 -11.40
CA GLY A 235 -8.41 12.87 -11.67
C GLY A 235 -7.10 12.20 -12.02
N ILE A 236 -6.91 10.96 -11.59
CA ILE A 236 -5.69 10.18 -11.82
C ILE A 236 -6.08 8.83 -12.42
N VAL A 237 -5.43 8.46 -13.52
CA VAL A 237 -5.49 7.11 -14.10
C VAL A 237 -4.07 6.56 -14.12
N LEU A 238 -3.85 5.54 -13.29
CA LEU A 238 -2.54 4.89 -13.15
C LEU A 238 -2.33 3.81 -14.22
N GLN A 239 -1.07 3.52 -14.51
CA GLN A 239 -0.64 2.46 -15.42
C GLN A 239 -1.28 1.11 -15.04
N GLU A 240 -1.20 0.75 -13.76
CA GLU A 240 -1.85 -0.41 -13.17
C GLU A 240 -3.07 0.02 -12.35
N PRO A 241 -4.30 -0.09 -12.89
CA PRO A 241 -5.47 0.36 -12.19
C PRO A 241 -5.80 -0.54 -11.01
N VAL A 242 -5.94 0.09 -9.84
CA VAL A 242 -6.39 -0.56 -8.62
C VAL A 242 -7.91 -0.44 -8.51
N LEU A 243 -8.55 -1.60 -8.34
CA LEU A 243 -9.96 -1.71 -7.99
C LEU A 243 -10.08 -2.17 -6.55
N PHE A 244 -11.03 -1.58 -5.81
CA PHE A 244 -11.38 -2.03 -4.47
C PHE A 244 -12.13 -3.35 -4.53
N SER A 245 -12.01 -4.15 -3.46
CA SER A 245 -12.80 -5.37 -3.24
C SER A 245 -14.28 -5.01 -2.97
N ALA A 246 -14.98 -4.65 -4.03
CA ALA A 246 -16.33 -4.09 -4.06
C ALA A 246 -16.99 -4.41 -5.42
N THR A 247 -18.24 -4.00 -5.61
CA THR A 247 -18.91 -4.14 -6.92
C THR A 247 -18.28 -3.23 -7.98
N ILE A 248 -18.52 -3.53 -9.26
CA ILE A 248 -18.12 -2.63 -10.36
C ILE A 248 -18.79 -1.26 -10.21
N ARG A 249 -20.07 -1.22 -9.83
CA ARG A 249 -20.81 0.02 -9.54
C ARG A 249 -20.09 0.87 -8.50
N GLU A 250 -19.74 0.30 -7.35
CA GLU A 250 -19.06 1.01 -6.26
C GLU A 250 -17.68 1.51 -6.68
N ASN A 251 -16.96 0.72 -7.47
CA ASN A 251 -15.66 1.14 -8.03
C ASN A 251 -15.76 2.35 -8.96
N ILE A 252 -16.83 2.47 -9.76
CA ILE A 252 -17.07 3.64 -10.60
C ILE A 252 -17.57 4.81 -9.73
N ALA A 253 -18.53 4.56 -8.84
CA ALA A 253 -19.10 5.54 -7.92
C ALA A 253 -18.07 6.17 -6.97
N TYR A 254 -16.92 5.53 -6.77
CA TYR A 254 -15.80 6.11 -6.01
C TYR A 254 -15.34 7.48 -6.54
N GLY A 255 -15.57 7.78 -7.83
CA GLY A 255 -15.31 9.11 -8.40
C GLY A 255 -16.26 10.20 -7.89
N LYS A 256 -17.51 9.85 -7.56
CA LYS A 256 -18.53 10.76 -7.04
C LYS A 256 -19.50 9.98 -6.17
N LEU A 257 -19.31 10.04 -4.86
CA LEU A 257 -20.19 9.37 -3.91
C LEU A 257 -21.62 9.91 -4.05
N GLY A 258 -22.61 9.02 -4.12
CA GLY A 258 -24.01 9.38 -4.33
C GLY A 258 -24.40 9.60 -5.80
N ALA A 259 -23.54 9.26 -6.76
CA ALA A 259 -23.90 9.27 -8.18
C ALA A 259 -25.08 8.34 -8.48
N THR A 260 -25.97 8.77 -9.38
CA THR A 260 -27.13 7.95 -9.74
C THR A 260 -26.72 6.77 -10.65
N PRO A 261 -27.53 5.69 -10.72
CA PRO A 261 -27.28 4.60 -11.65
C PRO A 261 -27.12 5.07 -13.10
N GLU A 262 -27.86 6.09 -13.51
CA GLU A 262 -27.81 6.66 -14.85
C GLU A 262 -26.49 7.36 -15.13
N GLU A 263 -25.98 8.15 -14.17
CA GLU A 263 -24.65 8.77 -14.26
C GLU A 263 -23.56 7.70 -14.41
N ILE A 264 -23.62 6.65 -13.58
CA ILE A 264 -22.67 5.53 -13.61
C ILE A 264 -22.70 4.80 -14.95
N ASN A 265 -23.89 4.49 -15.46
CA ASN A 265 -24.05 3.79 -16.75
C ASN A 265 -23.62 4.69 -17.92
N ALA A 266 -23.78 6.02 -17.83
CA ALA A 266 -23.33 6.95 -18.85
C ALA A 266 -21.79 6.99 -18.94
N VAL A 267 -21.10 7.13 -17.80
CA VAL A 267 -19.62 7.15 -17.79
C VAL A 267 -19.02 5.79 -18.13
N ALA A 268 -19.68 4.69 -17.75
CA ALA A 268 -19.25 3.35 -18.12
C ALA A 268 -19.33 3.14 -19.64
N ARG A 269 -20.38 3.64 -20.30
CA ARG A 269 -20.47 3.63 -21.78
C ARG A 269 -19.41 4.52 -22.41
N ALA A 270 -19.22 5.75 -21.89
CA ALA A 270 -18.18 6.65 -22.37
C ALA A 270 -16.76 6.09 -22.24
N ALA A 271 -16.52 5.25 -21.21
CA ALA A 271 -15.26 4.55 -21.02
C ALA A 271 -15.18 3.19 -21.74
N ASN A 272 -16.15 2.86 -22.61
CA ASN A 272 -16.28 1.56 -23.26
C ASN A 272 -16.36 0.36 -22.26
N ALA A 273 -16.69 0.58 -20.99
CA ALA A 273 -16.75 -0.47 -19.97
C ALA A 273 -18.07 -1.26 -19.99
N ASP A 274 -19.16 -0.61 -20.38
CA ASP A 274 -20.52 -1.16 -20.36
C ASP A 274 -20.64 -2.51 -21.11
N GLU A 275 -19.96 -2.64 -22.25
CA GLU A 275 -20.02 -3.81 -23.11
C GLU A 275 -19.58 -5.11 -22.42
N PHE A 276 -18.49 -5.07 -21.64
CA PHE A 276 -18.04 -6.27 -20.92
C PHE A 276 -18.79 -6.43 -19.60
N ILE A 277 -19.24 -5.33 -18.99
CA ILE A 277 -20.02 -5.37 -17.75
C ILE A 277 -21.34 -6.10 -18.01
N GLU A 278 -22.04 -5.78 -19.10
CA GLU A 278 -23.29 -6.44 -19.48
C GLU A 278 -23.15 -7.95 -19.75
N LYS A 279 -21.95 -8.41 -20.11
CA LYS A 279 -21.64 -9.84 -20.31
C LYS A 279 -21.42 -10.60 -18.99
N LEU A 280 -21.27 -9.89 -17.86
CA LEU A 280 -21.08 -10.52 -16.54
C LEU A 280 -22.42 -10.95 -15.92
N PRO A 281 -22.49 -12.08 -15.18
CA PRO A 281 -23.74 -12.59 -14.62
C PRO A 281 -24.50 -11.60 -13.72
N GLN A 282 -23.78 -10.80 -12.93
CA GLN A 282 -24.35 -9.80 -12.02
C GLN A 282 -24.18 -8.37 -12.54
N ARG A 283 -23.69 -8.20 -13.77
CA ARG A 283 -23.46 -6.90 -14.42
C ARG A 283 -22.71 -5.93 -13.49
N TYR A 284 -23.24 -4.73 -13.28
CA TYR A 284 -22.69 -3.70 -12.39
C TYR A 284 -22.55 -4.12 -10.93
N GLU A 285 -23.34 -5.09 -10.46
CA GLU A 285 -23.27 -5.65 -9.09
C GLU A 285 -22.21 -6.76 -8.97
N THR A 286 -21.47 -7.06 -10.04
CA THR A 286 -20.41 -8.05 -9.99
C THR A 286 -19.30 -7.59 -9.06
N LEU A 287 -18.97 -8.42 -8.07
CA LEU A 287 -17.84 -8.18 -7.16
C LEU A 287 -16.51 -8.38 -7.89
N VAL A 288 -15.58 -7.44 -7.70
CA VAL A 288 -14.20 -7.48 -8.22
C VAL A 288 -13.20 -7.37 -7.07
N GLY A 289 -11.91 -7.60 -7.34
CA GLY A 289 -10.84 -7.58 -6.32
C GLY A 289 -10.43 -8.98 -5.85
N GLU A 290 -9.81 -9.08 -4.67
CA GLU A 290 -9.20 -10.33 -4.17
C GLU A 290 -10.19 -11.51 -4.07
N ARG A 291 -11.45 -11.21 -3.75
CA ARG A 291 -12.54 -12.19 -3.59
C ARG A 291 -13.53 -12.20 -4.76
N GLY A 292 -13.31 -11.36 -5.77
CA GLY A 292 -14.24 -11.14 -6.88
C GLY A 292 -13.78 -11.79 -8.19
N VAL A 293 -14.50 -11.46 -9.27
CA VAL A 293 -14.11 -11.86 -10.62
C VAL A 293 -12.79 -11.18 -10.99
N LYS A 294 -11.86 -11.97 -11.57
CA LYS A 294 -10.62 -11.44 -12.13
C LYS A 294 -10.91 -10.79 -13.49
N LEU A 295 -10.85 -9.47 -13.53
CA LEU A 295 -10.93 -8.68 -14.76
C LEU A 295 -9.58 -8.61 -15.47
N SER A 296 -9.58 -8.48 -16.80
CA SER A 296 -8.35 -8.19 -17.57
C SER A 296 -7.81 -6.80 -17.24
N VAL A 297 -6.54 -6.54 -17.58
CA VAL A 297 -5.92 -5.21 -17.36
C VAL A 297 -6.73 -4.11 -18.06
N GLY A 298 -7.11 -4.32 -19.32
CA GLY A 298 -7.88 -3.34 -20.10
C GLY A 298 -9.30 -3.11 -19.56
N GLN A 299 -9.94 -4.14 -19.00
CA GLN A 299 -11.22 -3.98 -18.29
C GLN A 299 -11.07 -3.13 -17.03
N ARG A 300 -10.02 -3.36 -16.23
CA ARG A 300 -9.73 -2.54 -15.04
C ARG A 300 -9.40 -1.10 -15.41
N GLN A 301 -8.67 -0.88 -16.51
CA GLN A 301 -8.37 0.47 -17.03
C GLN A 301 -9.65 1.20 -17.42
N ARG A 302 -10.54 0.56 -18.18
CA ARG A 302 -11.83 1.15 -18.54
C ARG A 302 -12.71 1.50 -17.32
N ILE A 303 -12.69 0.70 -16.26
CA ILE A 303 -13.36 1.05 -14.98
C ILE A 303 -12.71 2.26 -14.32
N ALA A 304 -11.38 2.36 -14.29
CA ALA A 304 -10.68 3.52 -13.74
C ALA A 304 -10.92 4.79 -14.56
N ILE A 305 -11.00 4.68 -15.89
CA ILE A 305 -11.38 5.78 -16.78
C ILE A 305 -12.83 6.22 -16.50
N ALA A 306 -13.78 5.29 -16.35
CA ALA A 306 -15.16 5.61 -15.97
C ALA A 306 -15.22 6.34 -14.62
N ARG A 307 -14.40 5.94 -13.64
CA ARG A 307 -14.27 6.59 -12.34
C ARG A 307 -13.77 8.03 -12.48
N ALA A 308 -12.77 8.27 -13.33
CA ALA A 308 -12.24 9.61 -13.61
C ALA A 308 -13.24 10.48 -14.38
N LEU A 309 -13.97 9.92 -15.35
CA LEU A 309 -15.05 10.60 -16.06
C LEU A 309 -16.16 11.04 -15.10
N LEU A 310 -16.55 10.17 -14.16
CA LEU A 310 -17.57 10.50 -13.16
C LEU A 310 -17.15 11.64 -12.23
N ARG A 311 -15.86 11.71 -11.90
CA ARG A 311 -15.28 12.80 -11.11
C ARG A 311 -15.37 14.14 -11.85
N ASN A 312 -15.28 14.11 -13.18
CA ASN A 312 -15.22 15.28 -14.06
C ASN A 312 -14.19 16.35 -13.61
N PRO A 313 -12.89 15.99 -13.53
CA PRO A 313 -11.85 16.89 -13.03
C PRO A 313 -11.47 17.97 -14.05
N ARG A 314 -10.83 19.05 -13.58
CA ARG A 314 -10.21 20.10 -14.42
C ARG A 314 -8.78 19.75 -14.82
N ILE A 315 -8.06 19.04 -13.93
CA ILE A 315 -6.71 18.51 -14.17
C ILE A 315 -6.78 16.99 -14.23
N LEU A 316 -6.21 16.40 -15.27
CA LEU A 316 -6.10 14.96 -15.44
C LEU A 316 -4.63 14.54 -15.40
N ILE A 317 -4.34 13.47 -14.68
CA ILE A 317 -3.00 12.88 -14.61
C ILE A 317 -3.11 11.45 -15.15
N LEU A 318 -2.35 11.17 -16.21
CA LEU A 318 -2.31 9.87 -16.87
C LEU A 318 -0.91 9.28 -16.75
N ASP A 319 -0.81 8.09 -16.17
CA ASP A 319 0.44 7.32 -16.14
C ASP A 319 0.32 6.19 -17.14
N GLU A 320 0.81 6.39 -18.37
CA GLU A 320 0.52 5.51 -19.50
C GLU A 320 1.59 4.44 -19.66
N ALA A 321 1.25 3.17 -19.42
CA ALA A 321 1.90 2.07 -20.13
C ALA A 321 0.92 0.93 -20.40
N THR A 322 0.89 0.46 -21.65
CA THR A 322 -0.08 -0.54 -22.14
C THR A 322 0.59 -1.72 -22.85
N SER A 323 1.81 -2.09 -22.46
CA SER A 323 2.58 -3.13 -23.13
C SER A 323 2.07 -4.58 -22.89
N SER A 324 0.82 -4.76 -22.46
CA SER A 324 0.26 -6.07 -22.10
C SER A 324 -1.22 -6.25 -22.47
N LEU A 325 -1.74 -5.44 -23.40
CA LEU A 325 -3.11 -5.57 -23.90
C LEU A 325 -3.13 -6.19 -25.28
N ASP A 326 -4.21 -6.92 -25.60
CA ASP A 326 -4.52 -7.25 -26.98
C ASP A 326 -4.94 -5.98 -27.75
N ASN A 327 -4.74 -5.97 -29.08
CA ASN A 327 -4.98 -4.81 -29.94
C ASN A 327 -6.40 -4.24 -29.84
N GLU A 328 -7.42 -5.08 -29.60
CA GLU A 328 -8.81 -4.63 -29.48
C GLU A 328 -9.04 -3.92 -28.14
N SER A 329 -8.62 -4.54 -27.03
CA SER A 329 -8.67 -3.93 -25.69
C SER A 329 -7.89 -2.63 -25.64
N GLU A 330 -6.74 -2.58 -26.30
CA GLU A 330 -5.89 -1.39 -26.38
C GLU A 330 -6.61 -0.22 -27.06
N ARG A 331 -7.23 -0.46 -28.22
CA ARG A 331 -8.02 0.56 -28.93
C ARG A 331 -9.17 1.10 -28.08
N LEU A 332 -9.91 0.21 -27.40
CA LEU A 332 -11.03 0.62 -26.56
C LEU A 332 -10.59 1.46 -25.35
N VAL A 333 -9.40 1.19 -24.78
CA VAL A 333 -8.82 2.01 -23.72
C VAL A 333 -8.39 3.36 -24.26
N GLN A 334 -7.73 3.39 -25.43
CA GLN A 334 -7.28 4.64 -26.05
C GLN A 334 -8.45 5.57 -26.40
N ASP A 335 -9.49 5.04 -27.06
CA ASP A 335 -10.71 5.80 -27.37
C ASP A 335 -11.34 6.40 -26.10
N ALA A 336 -11.29 5.67 -24.98
CA ALA A 336 -11.84 6.11 -23.71
C ALA A 336 -10.95 7.19 -23.05
N LEU A 337 -9.63 7.09 -23.16
CA LEU A 337 -8.68 8.11 -22.69
C LEU A 337 -8.83 9.40 -23.48
N GLU A 338 -8.96 9.34 -24.80
CA GLU A 338 -9.16 10.52 -25.65
C GLU A 338 -10.42 11.30 -25.26
N ARG A 339 -11.54 10.60 -25.03
CA ARG A 339 -12.78 11.22 -24.52
C ARG A 339 -12.61 11.82 -23.13
N LEU A 340 -11.83 11.18 -22.27
CA LEU A 340 -11.52 11.68 -20.94
C LEU A 340 -10.59 12.92 -21.00
N MET A 341 -9.71 13.04 -22.00
CA MET A 341 -8.81 14.19 -22.13
C MET A 341 -9.51 15.44 -22.68
N GLN A 342 -10.60 15.29 -23.45
CA GLN A 342 -11.32 16.41 -24.04
C GLN A 342 -11.70 17.48 -23.01
N SER A 343 -11.30 18.73 -23.29
CA SER A 343 -11.57 19.92 -22.49
C SER A 343 -11.01 19.89 -21.06
N ARG A 344 -9.93 19.12 -20.82
CA ARG A 344 -9.26 19.01 -19.51
C ARG A 344 -7.76 19.19 -19.69
N THR A 345 -7.14 19.97 -18.81
CA THR A 345 -5.68 20.06 -18.78
C THR A 345 -5.13 18.73 -18.35
N THR A 346 -4.30 18.12 -19.19
CA THR A 346 -3.83 16.74 -18.98
C THR A 346 -2.31 16.71 -18.86
N ILE A 347 -1.81 16.15 -17.76
CA ILE A 347 -0.40 15.79 -17.61
C ILE A 347 -0.28 14.28 -17.85
N VAL A 348 0.40 13.90 -18.92
CA VAL A 348 0.59 12.49 -19.29
C VAL A 348 2.04 12.08 -19.18
N ILE A 349 2.32 11.04 -18.40
CA ILE A 349 3.62 10.35 -18.42
C ILE A 349 3.57 9.43 -19.62
N ALA A 350 4.12 9.90 -20.73
CA ALA A 350 3.92 9.25 -22.02
C ALA A 350 5.01 8.22 -22.29
N HIS A 351 4.57 7.00 -22.61
CA HIS A 351 5.42 5.92 -23.13
C HIS A 351 5.04 5.52 -24.56
N ARG A 352 3.95 6.05 -25.11
CA ARG A 352 3.50 5.79 -26.49
C ARG A 352 3.83 6.92 -27.43
N LEU A 353 4.28 6.57 -28.64
CA LEU A 353 4.58 7.52 -29.71
C LEU A 353 3.36 8.38 -30.08
N SER A 354 2.18 7.78 -30.20
CA SER A 354 0.94 8.51 -30.54
C SER A 354 0.60 9.58 -29.50
N THR A 355 0.73 9.27 -28.21
CA THR A 355 0.48 10.22 -27.13
C THR A 355 1.50 11.35 -27.12
N ILE A 356 2.76 11.04 -27.39
CA ILE A 356 3.83 12.04 -27.50
C ILE A 356 3.62 12.95 -28.71
N GLN A 357 3.29 12.38 -29.88
CA GLN A 357 3.09 13.13 -31.12
C GLN A 357 1.89 14.09 -31.05
N ASN A 358 0.81 13.67 -30.38
CA ASN A 358 -0.43 14.43 -30.29
C ASN A 358 -0.49 15.38 -29.09
N ALA A 359 0.57 15.46 -28.28
CA ALA A 359 0.62 16.39 -27.15
C ALA A 359 0.84 17.83 -27.64
N ASP A 360 0.14 18.78 -27.04
CA ASP A 360 0.29 20.21 -27.33
C ASP A 360 1.67 20.71 -26.92
N THR A 361 2.17 20.24 -25.76
CA THR A 361 3.52 20.53 -25.26
C THR A 361 4.18 19.25 -24.76
N ILE A 362 5.44 19.05 -25.12
CA ILE A 362 6.28 17.95 -24.63
C ILE A 362 7.34 18.53 -23.70
N LEU A 363 7.49 17.95 -22.51
CA LEU A 363 8.54 18.25 -21.54
C LEU A 363 9.51 17.08 -21.45
N VAL A 364 10.74 17.29 -21.90
CA VAL A 364 11.80 16.29 -21.79
C VAL A 364 12.51 16.49 -20.45
N LEU A 365 12.42 15.46 -19.61
CA LEU A 365 12.99 15.42 -18.28
C LEU A 365 14.25 14.56 -18.26
N GLU A 366 15.33 15.11 -17.72
CA GLU A 366 16.57 14.39 -17.47
C GLU A 366 17.18 14.83 -16.15
N GLN A 367 17.53 13.85 -15.29
CA GLN A 367 18.13 14.10 -13.98
C GLN A 367 17.38 15.16 -13.14
N GLY A 368 16.04 15.14 -13.17
CA GLY A 368 15.22 16.06 -12.38
C GLY A 368 15.06 17.46 -12.96
N ARG A 369 15.51 17.71 -14.19
CA ARG A 369 15.43 19.01 -14.87
C ARG A 369 14.63 18.88 -16.16
N VAL A 370 13.92 19.95 -16.53
CA VAL A 370 13.38 20.10 -17.88
C VAL A 370 14.52 20.58 -18.77
N ILE A 371 14.91 19.77 -19.74
CA ILE A 371 16.03 20.06 -20.65
C ILE A 371 15.56 20.57 -22.01
N GLU A 372 14.39 20.14 -22.46
CA GLU A 372 13.75 20.58 -23.69
C GLU A 372 12.23 20.73 -23.45
N GLN A 373 11.63 21.72 -24.10
CA GLN A 373 10.20 21.97 -24.09
C GLN A 373 9.75 22.51 -25.45
N GLY A 374 8.68 21.96 -26.00
CA GLY A 374 8.10 22.41 -27.28
C GLY A 374 7.10 21.42 -27.83
N THR A 375 6.66 21.66 -29.06
CA THR A 375 5.81 20.71 -29.81
C THR A 375 6.65 19.56 -30.38
N HIS A 376 5.97 18.49 -30.82
CA HIS A 376 6.62 17.35 -31.48
C HIS A 376 7.53 17.80 -32.64
N GLU A 377 7.03 18.66 -33.52
CA GLU A 377 7.75 19.11 -34.72
C GLU A 377 8.97 19.98 -34.37
N GLU A 378 8.81 20.90 -33.41
CA GLU A 378 9.89 21.77 -32.94
C GLU A 378 11.03 20.95 -32.34
N LEU A 379 10.72 20.02 -31.43
CA LEU A 379 11.73 19.21 -30.76
C LEU A 379 12.41 18.19 -31.69
N LEU A 380 11.69 17.68 -32.69
CA LEU A 380 12.27 16.78 -33.69
C LEU A 380 13.28 17.53 -34.57
N ALA A 381 13.00 18.79 -34.91
CA ALA A 381 13.88 19.63 -35.71
C ALA A 381 15.20 19.98 -34.99
N LEU A 382 15.20 20.05 -33.65
CA LEU A 382 16.41 20.30 -32.85
C LEU A 382 17.42 19.14 -32.90
N GLN A 383 16.96 17.92 -33.16
CA GLN A 383 17.81 16.70 -33.18
C GLN A 383 18.59 16.44 -31.87
N GLU A 384 18.06 16.90 -30.73
CA GLU A 384 18.74 16.80 -29.42
C GLU A 384 18.34 15.54 -28.62
N ARG A 385 17.96 15.67 -27.34
CA ARG A 385 17.61 14.53 -26.47
C ARG A 385 16.24 13.99 -26.81
N TYR A 386 15.26 14.84 -27.10
CA TYR A 386 13.95 14.42 -27.56
C TYR A 386 14.05 13.51 -28.79
N TYR A 387 14.73 13.97 -29.84
CA TYR A 387 14.92 13.22 -31.09
C TYR A 387 15.53 11.84 -30.83
N ARG A 388 16.59 11.76 -30.03
CA ARG A 388 17.24 10.49 -29.69
C ARG A 388 16.31 9.52 -28.97
N LEU A 389 15.51 10.01 -28.01
CA LEU A 389 14.52 9.19 -27.30
C LEU A 389 13.41 8.74 -28.24
N TYR A 390 12.92 9.64 -29.08
CA TYR A 390 11.86 9.35 -30.03
C TYR A 390 12.30 8.31 -31.05
N THR A 391 13.46 8.46 -31.68
CA THR A 391 14.01 7.48 -32.63
C THR A 391 14.31 6.14 -31.98
N SER A 392 14.77 6.10 -30.72
CA SER A 392 14.94 4.82 -30.01
C SER A 392 13.62 4.10 -29.79
N ILE A 393 12.57 4.82 -29.38
CA ILE A 393 11.23 4.24 -29.17
C ILE A 393 10.65 3.78 -30.52
N GLN A 394 10.82 4.57 -31.59
CA GLN A 394 10.38 4.20 -32.93
C GLN A 394 11.06 2.92 -33.42
N ASN A 395 12.38 2.80 -33.27
CA ASN A 395 13.13 1.62 -33.68
C ASN A 395 12.75 0.38 -32.86
N GLU A 396 12.44 0.53 -31.56
CA GLU A 396 11.94 -0.57 -30.72
C GLU A 396 10.57 -1.06 -31.21
N VAL A 397 9.67 -0.14 -31.57
CA VAL A 397 8.34 -0.48 -32.11
C VAL A 397 8.44 -1.14 -33.49
N GLU A 398 9.36 -0.69 -34.36
CA GLU A 398 9.57 -1.30 -35.68
C GLU A 398 10.26 -2.68 -35.63
N ALA A 399 10.95 -2.99 -34.54
CA ALA A 399 11.63 -4.27 -34.34
C ALA A 399 10.74 -5.36 -33.70
N MET A 400 9.59 -4.99 -33.14
CA MET A 400 8.57 -5.89 -32.58
C MET A 400 7.54 -6.28 -33.63
#